data_AF-A0A7V9PCT5-F1
#
_entry.id   AF-A0A7V9PCT5-F1
#
_cell.length_a   1.000
_cell.length_b   1.000
_cell.length_c   1.000
_cell.angle_alpha   90.00
_cell.angle_beta   90.00
_cell.angle_gamma   90.00
#
_symmetry.space_group_name_H-M   'P 1'
#
loop_
_entity.id
_entity.type
_entity.pdbx_description
1 polymer ?
#
loop_
_entity_poly.entity_id
_entity_poly.type
_entity_poly.pdbx_seq_one_letter_code
_entity_poly.pdbx_strand_id
1 'polypeptide(L)'
;MSELASERMSRTNAARRLAGTLEPFVGSVYFSPECHEAYVGLGFSPSRGSAGGVALPDGPAYFCSRGSVLGQVPGELIAAAFAVFNPAAVVPSVAYGWTLTDAPTICAARTEGATAQLVRILGDAPDGVERAGELLARAAGDLRPEGRPLYAGLLALDVPEHPVG
;
A
#
# COMPACT_ATOMS: atom_id res chain seq x y z
N MET A 1 -31.97 -24.22 3.03
CA MET A 1 -30.72 -23.42 3.00
C MET A 1 -30.20 -23.42 1.57
N SER A 2 -30.65 -22.45 0.76
CA SER A 2 -30.74 -22.55 -0.70
C SER A 2 -29.45 -22.21 -1.46
N GLU A 3 -29.47 -22.49 -2.76
CA GLU A 3 -28.45 -22.24 -3.80
C GLU A 3 -27.75 -20.87 -3.70
N LEU A 4 -28.49 -19.82 -3.29
CA LEU A 4 -27.96 -18.48 -3.01
C LEU A 4 -26.86 -18.46 -1.94
N ALA A 5 -26.97 -19.30 -0.90
CA ALA A 5 -25.96 -19.42 0.15
C ALA A 5 -24.70 -20.14 -0.36
N SER A 6 -24.87 -21.15 -1.22
CA SER A 6 -23.76 -21.85 -1.89
C SER A 6 -22.99 -20.91 -2.82
N GLU A 7 -23.71 -20.13 -3.62
CA GLU A 7 -23.12 -19.16 -4.55
C GLU A 7 -22.41 -18.02 -3.82
N ARG A 8 -22.97 -17.53 -2.70
CA ARG A 8 -22.32 -16.51 -1.86
C ARG A 8 -21.05 -17.05 -1.19
N MET A 9 -21.04 -18.31 -0.77
CA MET A 9 -19.87 -18.97 -0.19
C MET A 9 -18.78 -19.20 -1.24
N SER A 10 -19.15 -19.63 -2.44
CA SER A 10 -18.24 -19.75 -3.60
C SER A 10 -17.57 -18.42 -3.95
N ARG A 11 -18.33 -17.33 -4.05
CA ARG A 11 -17.81 -15.97 -4.28
C ARG A 11 -16.87 -15.50 -3.17
N THR A 12 -17.19 -15.79 -1.91
CA THR A 12 -16.33 -15.45 -0.76
C THR A 12 -14.99 -16.17 -0.85
N ASN A 13 -14.99 -17.45 -1.24
CA ASN A 13 -13.76 -18.21 -1.45
C ASN A 13 -12.93 -17.66 -2.60
N ALA A 14 -13.56 -17.27 -3.71
CA ALA A 14 -12.86 -16.63 -4.83
C ALA A 14 -12.21 -15.30 -4.43
N ALA A 15 -12.94 -14.44 -3.70
CA ALA A 15 -12.41 -13.16 -3.23
C ALA A 15 -11.21 -13.32 -2.29
N ARG A 16 -11.28 -14.27 -1.34
CA ARG A 16 -10.15 -14.57 -0.43
C ARG A 16 -8.93 -15.13 -1.17
N ARG A 17 -9.16 -15.98 -2.17
CA ARG A 17 -8.07 -16.51 -3.00
C ARG A 17 -7.39 -15.39 -3.78
N LEU A 18 -8.16 -14.51 -4.42
CA LEU A 18 -7.61 -13.35 -5.12
C LEU A 18 -6.82 -12.45 -4.17
N ALA A 19 -7.37 -12.14 -2.99
CA ALA A 19 -6.65 -11.35 -1.98
C ALA A 19 -5.32 -12.01 -1.58
N GLY A 20 -5.31 -13.32 -1.34
CA GLY A 20 -4.08 -14.06 -1.03
C GLY A 20 -3.06 -14.06 -2.18
N THR A 21 -3.52 -14.07 -3.43
CA THR A 21 -2.64 -13.96 -4.61
C THR A 21 -2.05 -12.56 -4.77
N LEU A 22 -2.79 -11.52 -4.40
CA LEU A 22 -2.34 -10.12 -4.49
C LEU A 22 -1.46 -9.69 -3.32
N GLU A 23 -1.58 -10.34 -2.16
CA GLU A 23 -0.90 -9.91 -0.95
C GLU A 23 0.63 -9.80 -1.09
N PRO A 24 1.34 -10.72 -1.79
CA PRO A 24 2.77 -10.56 -2.02
C PRO A 24 3.15 -9.30 -2.82
N PHE A 25 2.25 -8.74 -3.63
CA PHE A 25 2.48 -7.51 -4.39
C PHE A 25 2.09 -6.27 -3.57
N VAL A 26 0.91 -6.30 -2.94
CA VAL A 26 0.38 -5.15 -2.18
C VAL A 26 1.18 -4.92 -0.89
N GLY A 27 1.65 -6.00 -0.26
CA GLY A 27 2.40 -5.94 0.99
C GLY A 27 3.91 -5.72 0.82
N SER A 28 4.49 -5.98 -0.35
CA SER A 28 5.96 -5.96 -0.53
C SER A 28 6.58 -4.59 -0.31
N VAL A 29 5.82 -3.53 -0.60
CA VAL A 29 6.22 -2.12 -0.42
C VAL A 29 6.68 -1.79 1.00
N TYR A 30 6.13 -2.47 2.03
CA TYR A 30 6.53 -2.24 3.42
C TYR A 30 7.92 -2.81 3.76
N PHE A 31 8.42 -3.70 2.90
CA PHE A 31 9.66 -4.45 3.07
C PHE A 31 10.66 -4.20 1.93
N SER A 32 10.38 -3.21 1.07
CA SER A 32 11.22 -2.81 -0.07
C SER A 32 12.42 -2.00 0.42
N PRO A 33 13.66 -2.47 0.17
CA PRO A 33 14.85 -1.66 0.38
C PRO A 33 14.80 -0.34 -0.39
N GLU A 34 14.29 -0.37 -1.63
CA GLU A 34 14.17 0.80 -2.50
C GLU A 34 13.24 1.87 -1.87
N CYS A 35 12.10 1.46 -1.32
CA CYS A 35 11.23 2.35 -0.57
C CYS A 35 11.92 2.91 0.68
N HIS A 36 12.60 2.05 1.45
CA HIS A 36 13.26 2.46 2.69
C HIS A 36 14.39 3.46 2.41
N GLU A 37 15.20 3.22 1.38
CA GLU A 37 16.25 4.13 0.92
C GLU A 37 15.66 5.48 0.48
N ALA A 38 14.55 5.48 -0.26
CA ALA A 38 13.86 6.71 -0.64
C ALA A 38 13.36 7.49 0.59
N TYR A 39 12.79 6.81 1.59
CA TYR A 39 12.35 7.49 2.83
C TYR A 39 13.52 8.04 3.64
N VAL A 40 14.67 7.36 3.67
CA VAL A 40 15.89 7.92 4.27
C VAL A 40 16.32 9.20 3.55
N GLY A 41 16.22 9.23 2.21
CA GLY A 41 16.44 10.44 1.42
C GLY A 41 15.51 11.61 1.77
N LEU A 42 14.30 11.32 2.26
CA LEU A 42 13.33 12.31 2.75
C LEU A 42 13.56 12.71 4.23
N GLY A 43 14.62 12.21 4.87
CA GLY A 43 14.99 12.55 6.24
C GLY A 43 14.44 11.62 7.32
N PHE A 44 13.77 10.52 6.95
CA PHE A 44 13.38 9.49 7.92
C PHE A 44 14.59 8.69 8.40
N SER A 45 14.43 8.03 9.55
CA SER A 45 15.46 7.12 10.04
C SER A 45 15.51 5.84 9.20
N PRO A 46 16.69 5.21 9.06
CA PRO A 46 16.79 3.89 8.44
C PRO A 46 16.06 2.84 9.29
N SER A 47 15.91 1.65 8.70
CA SER A 47 15.36 0.48 9.40
C SER A 47 15.98 0.26 10.78
N ARG A 48 15.13 0.02 11.78
CA ARG A 48 15.56 -0.18 13.18
C ARG A 48 15.97 -1.62 13.50
N GLY A 49 15.80 -2.54 12.54
CA GLY A 49 16.09 -3.96 12.70
C GLY A 49 15.54 -4.78 11.55
N SER A 50 15.86 -6.07 11.51
CA SER A 50 15.41 -6.98 10.47
C SER A 50 14.69 -8.19 11.04
N ALA A 51 13.77 -8.76 10.25
CA ALA A 51 13.13 -10.03 10.51
C ALA A 51 13.38 -10.97 9.33
N GLY A 52 13.98 -12.13 9.58
CA GLY A 52 14.32 -13.07 8.50
C GLY A 52 15.26 -12.50 7.43
N GLY A 53 16.14 -11.56 7.81
CA GLY A 53 17.05 -10.88 6.88
C GLY A 53 16.42 -9.71 6.10
N VAL A 54 15.15 -9.42 6.33
CA VAL A 54 14.40 -8.33 5.67
C VAL A 54 14.30 -7.14 6.62
N ALA A 55 14.68 -5.96 6.16
CA ALA A 55 14.59 -4.72 6.92
C ALA A 55 13.13 -4.42 7.31
N LEU A 56 12.91 -4.04 8.57
CA LEU A 56 11.61 -3.55 9.04
C LEU A 56 11.51 -2.04 8.80
N PRO A 57 10.33 -1.50 8.49
CA PRO A 57 10.18 -0.07 8.23
C PRO A 57 10.40 0.76 9.52
N ASP A 58 10.90 1.99 9.37
CA ASP A 58 10.82 2.99 10.43
C ASP A 58 9.36 3.39 10.66
N GLY A 59 8.94 3.53 11.92
CA GLY A 59 7.53 3.75 12.29
C GLY A 59 6.92 5.00 11.62
N PRO A 60 7.51 6.19 11.79
CA PRO A 60 7.11 7.41 11.07
C PRO A 60 7.02 7.22 9.55
N ALA A 61 8.06 6.66 8.91
CA ALA A 61 8.04 6.42 7.47
C ALA A 61 6.88 5.50 7.06
N TYR A 62 6.64 4.42 7.82
CA TYR A 62 5.54 3.48 7.58
C TYR A 62 4.18 4.18 7.62
N PHE A 63 3.89 4.93 8.68
CA PHE A 63 2.59 5.57 8.86
C PHE A 63 2.35 6.67 7.84
N CYS A 64 3.36 7.52 7.57
CA CYS A 64 3.28 8.58 6.57
C CYS A 64 3.15 8.01 5.15
N SER A 65 3.96 7.03 4.77
CA SER A 65 3.91 6.40 3.43
C SER A 65 2.58 5.68 3.19
N ARG A 66 2.06 4.95 4.17
CA ARG A 66 0.77 4.26 4.02
C ARG A 66 -0.41 5.24 4.08
N GLY A 67 -0.30 6.29 4.87
CA GLY A 67 -1.35 7.28 5.09
C GLY A 67 -1.40 8.37 4.02
N SER A 68 -0.35 8.54 3.21
CA SER A 68 -0.24 9.62 2.23
C SER A 68 -1.34 9.62 1.17
N VAL A 69 -1.92 8.47 0.85
CA VAL A 69 -3.08 8.36 -0.04
C VAL A 69 -4.32 9.07 0.51
N LEU A 70 -4.36 9.36 1.81
CA LEU A 70 -5.41 10.14 2.47
C LEU A 70 -5.14 11.65 2.45
N GLY A 71 -3.96 12.07 1.94
CA GLY A 71 -3.49 13.45 1.93
C GLY A 71 -2.70 13.86 3.19
N GLN A 72 -2.44 15.17 3.30
CA GLN A 72 -1.71 15.77 4.43
C GLN A 72 -2.63 15.91 5.66
N VAL A 73 -3.02 14.78 6.24
CA VAL A 73 -4.02 14.72 7.32
C VAL A 73 -3.38 14.47 8.70
N PRO A 74 -4.04 14.85 9.81
CA PRO A 74 -3.57 14.53 11.16
C PRO A 74 -3.45 13.03 11.41
N GLY A 75 -2.59 12.65 12.35
CA GLY A 75 -2.34 11.25 12.70
C GLY A 75 -3.55 10.53 13.27
N GLU A 76 -4.50 11.24 13.87
CA GLU A 76 -5.76 10.69 14.37
C GLU A 76 -6.61 10.13 13.24
N LEU A 77 -6.66 10.83 12.10
CA LEU A 77 -7.39 10.39 10.91
C LEU A 77 -6.71 9.14 10.32
N ILE A 78 -5.37 9.13 10.23
CA ILE A 78 -4.60 7.96 9.79
C ILE A 78 -4.82 6.77 10.71
N ALA A 79 -4.78 6.97 12.03
CA ALA A 79 -5.03 5.91 13.01
C ALA A 79 -6.44 5.33 12.88
N ALA A 80 -7.45 6.19 12.74
CA ALA A 80 -8.83 5.79 12.53
C ALA A 80 -9.00 5.00 11.20
N ALA A 81 -8.34 5.44 10.13
CA ALA A 81 -8.37 4.76 8.85
C ALA A 81 -7.70 3.38 8.87
N PHE A 82 -6.63 3.21 9.67
CA PHE A 82 -5.92 1.94 9.75
C PHE A 82 -6.62 0.94 10.68
N ALA A 83 -7.35 1.42 11.69
CA ALA A 83 -8.18 0.66 12.63
C ALA A 83 -7.49 -0.47 13.46
N VAL A 84 -6.22 -0.78 13.20
CA VAL A 84 -5.49 -1.90 13.84
C VAL A 84 -4.29 -1.46 14.68
N PHE A 85 -3.92 -0.18 14.64
CA PHE A 85 -2.77 0.35 15.38
C PHE A 85 -3.21 1.16 16.59
N ASN A 86 -2.41 1.13 17.66
CA ASN A 86 -2.59 2.00 18.81
C ASN A 86 -2.38 3.47 18.40
N PRO A 87 -3.39 4.36 18.54
CA PRO A 87 -3.25 5.77 18.19
C PRO A 87 -2.07 6.46 18.89
N ALA A 88 -1.70 6.02 20.10
CA ALA A 88 -0.55 6.56 20.82
C ALA A 88 0.80 6.32 20.11
N ALA A 89 0.88 5.35 19.19
CA ALA A 89 2.04 5.15 18.32
C ALA A 89 1.90 5.93 17.00
N VAL A 90 0.69 5.95 16.41
CA VAL A 90 0.46 6.54 15.08
C VAL A 90 0.57 8.07 15.12
N VAL A 91 -0.16 8.72 16.03
CA VAL A 91 -0.30 10.18 16.08
C VAL A 91 1.05 10.90 16.17
N PRO A 92 1.94 10.61 17.14
CA PRO A 92 3.24 11.28 17.22
C PRO A 92 4.15 10.93 16.03
N SER A 93 4.07 9.72 15.50
CA SER A 93 4.87 9.31 14.34
C SER A 93 4.50 10.10 13.08
N VAL A 94 3.20 10.27 12.83
CA VAL A 94 2.69 11.07 11.72
C VAL A 94 3.04 12.54 11.90
N ALA A 95 2.81 13.09 13.10
CA ALA A 95 3.15 14.49 13.40
C ALA A 95 4.63 14.78 13.12
N TYR A 96 5.53 13.88 13.55
CA TYR A 96 6.96 13.98 13.26
C TYR A 96 7.25 13.82 11.76
N GLY A 97 6.72 12.80 11.09
CA GLY A 97 6.97 12.57 9.67
C GLY A 97 6.53 13.72 8.77
N TRP A 98 5.44 14.40 9.14
CA TRP A 98 4.97 15.63 8.47
C TRP A 98 5.84 16.86 8.71
N THR A 99 6.80 16.82 9.65
CA THR A 99 7.86 17.83 9.73
C THR A 99 9.02 17.56 8.77
N LEU A 100 9.14 16.34 8.26
CA LEU A 100 10.22 15.91 7.37
C LEU A 100 9.84 16.04 5.89
N THR A 101 8.59 15.71 5.55
CA THR A 101 8.09 15.69 4.17
C THR A 101 6.57 15.92 4.12
N ASP A 102 6.01 15.93 2.91
CA ASP A 102 4.58 16.00 2.65
C ASP A 102 4.01 14.71 2.03
N ALA A 103 2.69 14.60 2.04
CA ALA A 103 1.96 13.43 1.58
C ALA A 103 2.19 13.15 0.07
N PRO A 104 2.09 14.13 -0.86
CA PRO A 104 2.41 13.89 -2.26
C PRO A 104 3.84 13.34 -2.46
N THR A 105 4.82 13.93 -1.79
CA THR A 105 6.24 13.55 -1.94
C THR A 105 6.50 12.13 -1.45
N ILE A 106 6.03 11.76 -0.25
CA ILE A 106 6.24 10.39 0.25
C ILE A 106 5.38 9.36 -0.50
N CYS A 107 4.24 9.76 -1.07
CA CYS A 107 3.43 8.90 -1.93
C CYS A 107 4.14 8.60 -3.26
N ALA A 108 4.77 9.60 -3.87
CA ALA A 108 5.59 9.43 -5.07
C ALA A 108 6.78 8.51 -4.77
N ALA A 109 7.53 8.78 -3.70
CA ALA A 109 8.66 7.95 -3.26
C ALA A 109 8.25 6.49 -2.98
N ARG A 110 7.06 6.27 -2.40
CA ARG A 110 6.48 4.94 -2.21
C ARG A 110 6.21 4.24 -3.55
N THR A 111 5.62 4.95 -4.50
CA THR A 111 5.23 4.41 -5.81
C THR A 111 6.47 4.04 -6.63
N GLU A 112 7.44 4.95 -6.69
CA GLU A 112 8.72 4.73 -7.38
C GLU A 112 9.51 3.57 -6.75
N GLY A 113 9.61 3.53 -5.41
CA GLY A 113 10.29 2.45 -4.71
C GLY A 113 9.60 1.09 -4.88
N ALA A 114 8.27 1.04 -4.83
CA ALA A 114 7.50 -0.18 -5.07
C ALA A 114 7.71 -0.69 -6.50
N THR A 115 7.68 0.21 -7.47
CA THR A 115 7.90 -0.10 -8.88
C THR A 115 9.31 -0.63 -9.10
N ALA A 116 10.34 0.06 -8.57
CA ALA A 116 11.73 -0.38 -8.66
C ALA A 116 11.95 -1.77 -8.03
N GLN A 117 11.30 -2.05 -6.90
CA GLN A 117 11.32 -3.38 -6.27
C GLN A 117 10.76 -4.45 -7.21
N LEU A 118 9.59 -4.19 -7.81
CA LEU A 118 8.92 -5.13 -8.70
C LEU A 118 9.73 -5.34 -9.98
N VAL A 119 10.29 -4.27 -10.57
CA VAL A 119 11.19 -4.35 -11.72
C VAL A 119 12.44 -5.19 -11.41
N ARG A 120 13.06 -5.02 -10.23
CA ARG A 120 14.22 -5.83 -9.84
C ARG A 120 13.88 -7.32 -9.71
N ILE A 121 12.68 -7.66 -9.24
CA ILE A 121 12.28 -9.05 -8.96
C ILE A 121 11.71 -9.75 -10.20
N LEU A 122 10.89 -9.04 -10.98
CA LEU A 122 10.08 -9.60 -12.07
C LEU A 122 10.57 -9.19 -13.45
N GLY A 123 11.42 -8.17 -13.55
CA GLY A 123 11.77 -7.50 -14.79
C GLY A 123 10.80 -6.36 -15.14
N ASP A 124 11.13 -5.65 -16.21
CA ASP A 124 10.44 -4.44 -16.67
C ASP A 124 9.02 -4.73 -17.19
N ALA A 125 8.88 -5.81 -17.94
CA ALA A 125 7.64 -6.23 -18.58
C ALA A 125 7.46 -7.76 -18.45
N PRO A 126 7.10 -8.27 -17.25
CA PRO A 126 6.89 -9.70 -17.05
C PRO A 126 5.69 -10.19 -17.87
N ASP A 127 5.78 -11.43 -18.35
CA ASP A 127 4.74 -12.04 -19.18
C ASP A 127 3.35 -11.93 -18.53
N GLY A 128 2.40 -11.40 -19.29
CA GLY A 128 1.00 -11.28 -18.86
C GLY A 128 0.69 -10.10 -17.94
N VAL A 129 1.65 -9.20 -17.67
CA VAL A 129 1.42 -8.01 -16.83
C VAL A 129 0.29 -7.12 -17.33
N GLU A 130 0.23 -6.85 -18.63
CA GLU A 130 -0.84 -6.05 -19.25
C GLU A 130 -2.22 -6.70 -19.01
N ARG A 131 -2.29 -8.02 -19.23
CA ARG A 131 -3.52 -8.78 -19.04
C ARG A 131 -3.96 -8.80 -17.58
N ALA A 132 -3.01 -8.91 -16.64
CA ALA A 132 -3.29 -8.83 -15.22
C ALA A 132 -3.84 -7.44 -14.84
N GLY A 133 -3.21 -6.37 -15.32
CA GLY A 133 -3.66 -4.99 -15.15
C GLY A 133 -5.08 -4.77 -15.66
N GLU A 134 -5.39 -5.20 -16.88
CA GLU A 134 -6.74 -5.12 -17.47
C GLU A 134 -7.81 -5.86 -16.63
N LEU A 135 -7.48 -7.04 -16.10
CA LEU A 135 -8.39 -7.84 -15.28
C LEU A 135 -8.64 -7.17 -13.92
N LEU A 136 -7.59 -6.66 -13.29
CA LEU A 136 -7.66 -5.98 -12.00
C LEU A 136 -8.41 -4.65 -12.11
N ALA A 137 -8.16 -3.86 -13.17
CA ALA A 137 -8.88 -2.62 -13.44
C ALA A 137 -10.39 -2.85 -13.59
N ARG A 138 -10.79 -3.88 -14.36
CA ARG A 138 -12.20 -4.26 -14.49
C ARG A 138 -12.80 -4.75 -13.17
N ALA A 139 -12.06 -5.55 -12.40
CA ALA A 139 -12.53 -6.03 -11.10
C ALA A 139 -12.69 -4.89 -10.08
N ALA A 140 -11.88 -3.83 -10.20
CA ALA A 140 -11.91 -2.67 -9.32
C ALA A 140 -12.93 -1.59 -9.75
N GLY A 141 -13.30 -1.52 -11.03
CA GLY A 141 -14.10 -0.43 -11.59
C GLY A 141 -15.48 -0.23 -10.97
N ASP A 142 -16.11 -1.31 -10.48
CA ASP A 142 -17.43 -1.26 -9.84
C ASP A 142 -17.36 -1.31 -8.30
N LEU A 143 -16.16 -1.31 -7.72
CA LEU A 143 -16.01 -1.33 -6.26
C LEU A 143 -16.35 0.04 -5.69
N ARG A 144 -16.96 0.02 -4.49
CA ARG A 144 -17.37 1.25 -3.79
C ARG A 144 -16.47 1.56 -2.60
N PRO A 145 -16.22 2.85 -2.29
CA PRO A 145 -15.26 3.25 -1.27
C PRO A 145 -15.77 3.23 0.17
N GLU A 146 -17.05 2.95 0.43
CA GLU A 146 -17.61 3.13 1.77
C GLU A 146 -16.94 2.20 2.80
N GLY A 147 -16.48 2.78 3.90
CA GLY A 147 -15.74 2.05 4.95
C GLY A 147 -14.34 1.59 4.52
N ARG A 148 -13.84 2.03 3.36
CA ARG A 148 -12.53 1.67 2.81
C ARG A 148 -11.69 2.92 2.57
N PRO A 149 -11.26 3.63 3.64
CA PRO A 149 -10.63 4.94 3.51
C PRO A 149 -9.37 4.93 2.64
N LEU A 150 -8.52 3.90 2.75
CA LEU A 150 -7.33 3.78 1.90
C LEU A 150 -7.68 3.60 0.41
N TYR A 151 -8.70 2.79 0.12
CA TYR A 151 -9.17 2.62 -1.26
C TYR A 151 -9.79 3.92 -1.80
N ALA A 152 -10.55 4.64 -0.97
CA ALA A 152 -11.08 5.96 -1.33
C ALA A 152 -9.97 6.97 -1.67
N GLY A 153 -8.87 6.96 -0.90
CA GLY A 153 -7.68 7.76 -1.18
C GLY A 153 -7.00 7.36 -2.49
N LEU A 154 -6.82 6.06 -2.72
CA LEU A 154 -6.21 5.55 -3.97
C LEU A 154 -7.01 5.94 -5.22
N LEU A 155 -8.35 6.00 -5.15
CA LEU A 155 -9.20 6.43 -6.28
C LEU A 155 -8.94 7.88 -6.73
N ALA A 156 -8.33 8.71 -5.89
CA ALA A 156 -7.99 10.09 -6.21
C ALA A 156 -6.60 10.25 -6.84
N LEU A 157 -5.81 9.17 -6.92
CA LEU A 157 -4.48 9.17 -7.52
C LEU A 157 -4.54 8.68 -8.97
N ASP A 158 -3.60 9.15 -9.78
CA ASP A 158 -3.41 8.62 -11.12
C ASP A 158 -2.90 7.18 -11.07
N VAL A 159 -3.31 6.38 -12.05
CA VAL A 159 -2.76 5.04 -12.24
C VAL A 159 -1.33 5.21 -12.75
N PRO A 160 -0.34 4.53 -12.15
CA PRO A 160 1.03 4.58 -12.64
C PRO A 160 1.15 4.11 -14.10
N GLU A 161 2.06 4.75 -14.85
CA GLU A 161 2.25 4.47 -16.27
C GLU A 161 3.04 3.18 -16.51
N HIS A 162 3.87 2.77 -15.56
CA HIS A 162 4.75 1.62 -15.73
C HIS A 162 3.95 0.31 -15.51
N PRO A 163 4.12 -0.73 -16.36
CA PRO A 163 3.22 -1.89 -16.34
C PRO A 163 3.14 -2.65 -15.01
N VAL A 164 4.23 -2.69 -14.24
CA VAL A 164 4.29 -3.37 -12.93
C VAL A 164 4.05 -2.44 -11.73
N GLY A 165 3.80 -1.15 -11.92
CA GLY A 165 3.55 -0.25 -10.79
C GLY A 165 3.77 1.21 -11.07
#